data_AF-F6BBD9-F1
#
_entry.id   AF-F6BBD9-F1
#
_cell.length_a   1.000
_cell.length_b   1.000
_cell.length_c   1.000
_cell.angle_alpha   90.00
_cell.angle_beta   90.00
_cell.angle_gamma   90.00
#
_symmetry.space_group_name_H-M   'P 1'
#
loop_
_entity.id
_entity.type
_entity.pdbx_description
1 polymer ?
#
loop_
_entity_poly.entity_id
_entity_poly.type
_entity_poly.pdbx_seq_one_letter_code
_entity_poly.pdbx_strand_id
1 'polypeptide(L)'
;MDLITLIMYLGYFLLVVGTIGVVFGPMTDDPFKRLLNIEVPSMGVALIFLAYNETLALMTFLGVNAILILVLVRAIVINTELSEEQE
;
A
#
# COMPACT_ATOMS: atom_id res chain seq x y z
N MET A 1 -8.93 25.55 -6.80
CA MET A 1 -8.57 24.24 -7.37
C MET A 1 -9.83 23.43 -7.47
N ASP A 2 -10.05 22.79 -8.61
CA ASP A 2 -11.16 21.84 -8.75
C ASP A 2 -10.91 20.58 -7.92
N LEU A 3 -12.00 19.93 -7.51
CA LEU A 3 -11.95 18.73 -6.65
C LEU A 3 -11.10 17.62 -7.29
N ILE A 4 -11.26 17.41 -8.60
CA ILE A 4 -10.52 16.40 -9.36
C ILE A 4 -9.01 16.69 -9.33
N THR A 5 -8.64 17.96 -9.53
CA THR A 5 -7.25 18.40 -9.48
C THR A 5 -6.65 18.20 -8.08
N LEU A 6 -7.41 18.46 -7.02
CA LEU A 6 -6.98 18.24 -5.64
C LEU A 6 -6.77 16.74 -5.36
N ILE A 7 -7.69 15.87 -5.78
CA ILE A 7 -7.56 14.41 -5.63
C ILE A 7 -6.32 13.90 -6.37
N MET A 8 -6.09 14.37 -7.59
CA MET A 8 -4.91 14.00 -8.38
C MET A 8 -3.60 14.41 -7.68
N TYR A 9 -3.49 15.65 -7.20
CA TYR A 9 -2.29 16.11 -6.48
C TYR A 9 -2.09 15.37 -5.16
N LEU A 10 -3.17 15.06 -4.44
CA LEU A 10 -3.11 14.23 -3.23
C LEU A 10 -2.62 12.82 -3.56
N GLY A 11 -3.09 12.23 -4.66
CA GLY A 11 -2.63 10.93 -5.15
C GLY A 11 -1.13 10.92 -5.44
N TYR A 12 -0.63 11.92 -6.18
CA TYR A 12 0.82 12.06 -6.41
C TYR A 12 1.61 12.28 -5.13
N PHE A 13 1.10 13.11 -4.22
CA PHE A 13 1.74 13.36 -2.93
C PHE A 13 1.88 12.06 -2.12
N LEU A 14 0.80 11.29 -1.98
CA LEU A 14 0.81 10.02 -1.27
C LEU A 14 1.70 8.98 -1.96
N LEU A 15 1.73 8.96 -3.29
CA LEU A 15 2.58 8.04 -4.06
C LEU A 15 4.06 8.36 -3.84
N VAL A 16 4.47 9.62 -3.95
CA VAL A 16 5.88 10.01 -3.80
C VAL A 16 6.32 9.91 -2.33
N VAL A 17 5.56 10.47 -1.39
CA VAL A 17 5.93 10.43 0.03
C VAL A 17 5.82 9.01 0.59
N GLY A 18 4.79 8.26 0.18
CA GLY A 18 4.59 6.87 0.58
C GLY A 18 5.70 5.96 0.07
N THR A 19 6.13 6.10 -1.20
CA THR A 19 7.26 5.30 -1.72
C THR A 19 8.56 5.60 -1.01
N ILE A 20 8.84 6.87 -0.69
CA ILE A 20 9.98 7.25 0.16
C ILE A 20 9.85 6.58 1.55
N GLY A 21 8.67 6.61 2.15
CA GLY A 21 8.37 5.95 3.42
C GLY A 21 8.59 4.43 3.38
N VAL A 22 8.27 3.77 2.26
CA VAL A 22 8.54 2.32 2.07
C VAL A 22 10.03 2.05 1.97
N VAL A 23 10.80 2.88 1.24
CA VAL A 23 12.24 2.71 1.08
C VAL A 23 12.99 2.88 2.40
N PHE A 24 12.56 3.79 3.27
CA PHE A 24 13.09 3.95 4.63
C PHE A 24 12.44 3.00 5.65
N GLY A 25 11.31 2.38 5.28
CA GLY A 25 10.55 1.42 6.07
C GLY A 25 11.25 0.11 6.49
N PRO A 26 12.26 -0.46 5.80
CA PRO A 26 12.92 -1.68 6.30
C PRO A 26 13.72 -1.47 7.59
N MET A 27 13.78 -0.25 8.14
CA MET A 27 14.32 0.02 9.48
C MET A 27 13.36 -0.32 10.63
N THR A 28 12.15 -0.81 10.36
CA THR A 28 11.22 -1.26 11.41
C THR A 28 11.25 -2.78 11.54
N ASP A 29 11.51 -3.28 12.76
CA ASP A 29 11.51 -4.72 13.08
C ASP A 29 10.13 -5.38 12.95
N ASP A 30 9.06 -4.57 12.98
CA ASP A 30 7.68 -5.06 12.93
C ASP A 30 7.20 -5.25 11.47
N PRO A 31 6.89 -6.49 11.05
CA PRO A 31 6.42 -6.78 9.70
C PRO A 31 5.07 -6.13 9.36
N PHE A 32 4.19 -5.87 10.34
CA PHE A 32 2.92 -5.21 10.10
C PHE A 32 3.10 -3.72 9.79
N LYS A 33 4.10 -3.06 10.39
CA LYS A 33 4.43 -1.66 10.06
C LYS A 33 4.93 -1.54 8.62
N ARG A 34 5.70 -2.52 8.17
CA ARG A 34 6.17 -2.59 6.78
C ARG A 34 5.02 -2.77 5.80
N LEU A 35 4.05 -3.62 6.13
CA LEU A 35 2.83 -3.79 5.33
C LEU A 35 2.04 -2.47 5.23
N LEU A 36 1.83 -1.78 6.36
CA LEU A 36 1.08 -0.53 6.39
C LEU A 36 1.78 0.60 5.60
N ASN A 37 3.11 0.64 5.61
CA ASN A 37 3.87 1.60 4.79
C ASN A 37 3.66 1.38 3.28
N ILE A 38 3.47 0.14 2.83
CA ILE A 38 3.21 -0.20 1.41
C ILE A 38 1.81 0.25 0.97
N GLU A 39 0.86 0.30 1.90
CA GLU A 39 -0.51 0.72 1.61
C GLU A 39 -0.64 2.24 1.36
N VAL A 40 0.23 3.06 1.95
CA VAL A 40 0.22 4.51 1.72
C VAL A 40 0.40 4.89 0.24
N PRO A 41 1.44 4.43 -0.48
CA PRO A 41 1.57 4.68 -1.91
C PRO A 41 0.50 3.95 -2.75
N SER A 42 0.00 2.80 -2.29
CA SER A 42 -1.11 2.08 -2.94
C SER A 42 -2.37 2.94 -3.02
N MET A 43 -2.72 3.62 -1.92
CA MET A 43 -3.83 4.59 -1.89
C MET A 43 -3.58 5.78 -2.84
N GLY A 44 -2.32 6.21 -2.97
CA GLY A 44 -1.94 7.25 -3.95
C GLY A 44 -2.28 6.84 -5.39
N VAL A 45 -1.97 5.60 -5.79
CA VAL A 45 -2.32 5.05 -7.10
C VAL A 45 -3.85 4.97 -7.29
N ALA A 46 -4.59 4.53 -6.28
CA ALA A 46 -6.05 4.46 -6.34
C ALA A 46 -6.69 5.84 -6.56
N LEU A 47 -6.21 6.88 -5.89
CA LEU A 47 -6.68 8.25 -6.09
C LEU A 47 -6.37 8.78 -7.49
N ILE A 48 -5.22 8.40 -8.06
CA ILE A 48 -4.86 8.75 -9.45
C ILE A 48 -5.86 8.11 -10.43
N PHE A 49 -6.15 6.81 -10.30
CA PHE A 49 -7.15 6.16 -11.16
C PHE A 49 -8.54 6.78 -11.01
N LEU A 50 -8.91 7.17 -9.79
CA LEU A 50 -10.16 7.87 -9.53
C LEU A 50 -10.21 9.24 -10.23
N ALA A 51 -9.12 10.02 -10.20
CA ALA A 51 -9.04 11.31 -10.86
C ALA A 51 -9.08 11.21 -12.39
N TYR A 52 -8.53 10.14 -12.97
CA TYR A 52 -8.57 9.87 -14.41
C TYR A 52 -9.85 9.16 -14.89
N ASN A 53 -10.77 8.84 -13.97
CA ASN A 53 -12.00 8.09 -14.27
C ASN A 53 -11.73 6.70 -14.90
N GLU A 54 -10.62 6.07 -14.53
CA GLU A 54 -10.21 4.75 -15.01
C GLU A 54 -10.82 3.63 -14.13
N THR A 55 -12.13 3.49 -14.17
CA THR A 55 -12.89 2.61 -13.25
C THR A 55 -12.48 1.14 -13.33
N LEU A 56 -12.19 0.62 -14.52
CA LEU A 56 -11.75 -0.77 -14.68
C LEU A 56 -10.39 -0.99 -14.01
N ALA A 57 -9.44 -0.08 -14.23
CA ALA A 57 -8.12 -0.15 -13.59
C ALA A 57 -8.24 -0.02 -12.07
N LEU A 58 -9.06 0.91 -11.58
CA LEU A 58 -9.30 1.11 -10.16
C LEU A 58 -9.85 -0.16 -9.48
N MET A 59 -10.89 -0.75 -10.04
CA MET A 59 -11.53 -1.94 -9.46
C MET A 59 -10.60 -3.15 -9.46
N THR A 60 -9.86 -3.37 -10.55
CA THR A 60 -8.86 -4.44 -10.61
C THR A 60 -7.73 -4.21 -9.60
N PHE A 61 -7.23 -2.98 -9.51
CA PHE A 61 -6.16 -2.62 -8.57
C PHE A 61 -6.60 -2.87 -7.12
N LEU A 62 -7.78 -2.39 -6.72
CA LEU A 62 -8.33 -2.61 -5.38
C LEU A 62 -8.55 -4.10 -5.10
N GLY A 63 -9.09 -4.85 -6.07
CA GLY A 63 -9.33 -6.29 -5.91
C GLY A 63 -8.03 -7.07 -5.69
N VAL A 64 -7.03 -6.83 -6.53
CA VAL A 64 -5.72 -7.50 -6.42
C VAL A 64 -4.99 -7.05 -5.15
N ASN A 65 -5.00 -5.75 -4.82
CA ASN A 65 -4.37 -5.24 -3.61
C ASN A 65 -5.00 -5.86 -2.34
N ALA A 66 -6.33 -5.97 -2.26
CA ALA A 66 -6.99 -6.64 -1.14
C ALA A 66 -6.56 -8.12 -1.00
N ILE A 67 -6.47 -8.85 -2.11
CA ILE A 67 -5.98 -10.24 -2.11
C ILE A 67 -4.52 -10.29 -1.66
N LEU A 68 -3.67 -9.38 -2.14
CA LEU A 68 -2.26 -9.31 -1.75
C LEU A 68 -2.09 -9.05 -0.24
N ILE A 69 -2.88 -8.15 0.35
CA ILE A 69 -2.85 -7.90 1.79
C ILE A 69 -3.16 -9.20 2.56
N LEU A 70 -4.20 -9.94 2.16
CA LEU A 70 -4.54 -11.21 2.82
C LEU A 70 -3.40 -12.23 2.74
N VAL A 71 -2.78 -12.36 1.56
CA VAL A 71 -1.63 -13.25 1.35
C VAL A 71 -0.43 -12.82 2.18
N LEU A 72 -0.13 -11.52 2.23
CA LEU A 72 0.99 -10.97 2.99
C LEU A 72 0.79 -11.11 4.49
N VAL A 73 -0.40 -10.82 5.02
CA VAL A 73 -0.72 -11.03 6.44
C VAL A 73 -0.53 -12.51 6.80
N ARG A 74 -1.03 -13.43 5.98
CA ARG A 74 -0.85 -14.87 6.19
C ARG A 74 0.63 -15.28 6.15
N ALA A 75 1.42 -14.67 5.26
CA ALA A 75 2.85 -14.91 5.19
C ALA A 75 3.59 -14.38 6.43
N ILE A 76 3.20 -13.21 6.94
CA ILE A 76 3.76 -12.61 8.15
C ILE A 76 3.52 -13.50 9.37
N VAL A 77 2.28 -13.96 9.57
CA VAL A 77 1.92 -14.82 10.72
C VAL A 77 2.77 -16.09 10.74
N ILE A 78 2.87 -16.78 9.60
CA ILE A 78 3.68 -18.00 9.49
C ILE A 78 5.17 -17.74 9.73
N ASN A 79 5.69 -16.62 9.21
CA ASN A 79 7.09 -16.26 9.42
C ASN A 79 7.39 -15.97 10.90
N THR A 80 6.46 -15.33 11.60
CA THR A 80 6.59 -15.08 13.05
C THR A 80 6.60 -16.40 13.82
N GLU A 81 5.65 -17.31 13.56
CA GLU A 81 5.57 -18.63 14.21
C GLU A 81 6.87 -19.44 14.01
N LEU A 82 7.40 -19.49 12.80
CA LEU A 82 8.65 -20.20 12.50
C LEU A 82 9.89 -19.59 13.17
N SER A 83 9.86 -18.28 13.44
CA SER A 83 10.97 -17.60 14.11
C SER A 83 10.99 -17.95 15.60
N GLU A 84 9.82 -18.12 16.23
CA GLU A 84 9.68 -18.53 17.64
C GLU A 84 10.08 -20.00 17.85
N GLU A 85 9.87 -20.89 16.87
CA GLU A 85 10.27 -22.31 16.96
C GLU A 85 11.80 -22.53 16.85
N GLN A 86 12.55 -21.52 16.37
CA GLN A 86 14.00 -21.61 16.15
C GLN A 86 14.84 -21.06 17.32
N GLU A 87 14.20 -20.46 18.33
CA GLU A 87 14.80 -19.90 19.55
C GLU A 87 14.67 -20.86 20.75
#